data_AF-A0A8J3RCR7-F1
#
_entry.id   AF-A0A8J3RCR7-F1
#
_cell.length_a   1.000
_cell.length_b   1.000
_cell.length_c   1.000
_cell.angle_alpha   90.00
_cell.angle_beta   90.00
_cell.angle_gamma   90.00
#
_symmetry.space_group_name_H-M   'P 1'
#
loop_
_entity.id
_entity.type
_entity.pdbx_description
1 polymer ?
#
loop_
_entity_poly.entity_id
_entity_poly.type
_entity_poly.pdbx_seq_one_letter_code
_entity_poly.pdbx_strand_id
1 'polypeptide(L)'
;MLQEWGLDAHADAIYRLVLTRKNLDVAEVATQVGVSETSVRSTIDKLVELSLLRRSSGTLRAGSPSVAFHDLLQRQRAELSRRQEEFMAAQQAVAHLISEYSELCAVGARHECDALESLEAVRARIETLAYCTKSECLSFMPGGAQSPESLEASRPLDHAMLERGVTVRTVYMDSACNDTATLNYARWMVALGGEVRTMPTLPLRIVIFDREVALIPLDPECSKKGAVEVCGAGIIAALIALFEHLWTSATPLGMERRCCDNSITVQERELLRLLAQGLTDEATSKKLGIGLRTHRRMVAGLMDRLGARSRFEAGVKAVERGWLTV
;
A
#
# COMPACT_ATOMS: atom_id res chain seq x y z
N MET A 1 36.51 0.73 29.71
CA MET A 1 35.84 -0.55 30.05
C MET A 1 34.47 -0.26 30.65
N LEU A 2 34.39 0.62 31.65
CA LEU A 2 33.09 1.05 32.21
C LEU A 2 32.28 1.95 31.24
N GLN A 3 32.92 2.54 30.23
CA GLN A 3 32.24 3.28 29.15
C GLN A 3 31.31 2.42 28.30
N GLU A 4 31.61 1.14 28.11
CA GLU A 4 30.71 0.20 27.40
C GLU A 4 29.43 -0.09 28.21
N TRP A 5 29.41 0.31 29.48
CA TRP A 5 28.29 0.21 30.41
C TRP A 5 27.59 1.57 30.62
N GLY A 6 27.86 2.55 29.75
CA GLY A 6 27.24 3.88 29.81
C GLY A 6 27.79 4.80 30.91
N LEU A 7 28.88 4.43 31.58
CA LEU A 7 29.55 5.30 32.55
C LEU A 7 30.55 6.24 31.87
N ASP A 8 30.68 7.45 32.40
CA ASP A 8 31.57 8.45 31.82
C ASP A 8 33.07 8.14 32.04
N ALA A 9 33.94 8.89 31.35
CA ALA A 9 35.39 8.71 31.42
C ALA A 9 35.95 8.94 32.84
N HIS A 10 35.30 9.80 33.64
CA HIS A 10 35.73 10.12 35.00
C HIS A 10 35.43 8.95 35.95
N ALA A 11 34.31 8.25 35.77
CA ALA A 11 33.96 7.05 36.52
C ALA A 11 34.96 5.90 36.30
N ASP A 12 35.42 5.69 35.06
CA ASP A 12 36.43 4.68 34.73
C ASP A 12 37.80 5.03 35.38
N ALA A 13 38.19 6.31 35.34
CA ALA A 13 39.43 6.80 35.96
C ALA A 13 39.41 6.66 37.49
N ILE A 14 38.32 7.08 38.15
CA ILE A 14 38.15 6.99 39.61
C ILE A 14 38.15 5.54 40.07
N TYR A 15 37.41 4.66 39.38
CA TYR A 15 37.36 3.23 39.74
C TYR A 15 38.74 2.58 39.64
N ARG A 16 39.48 2.81 38.54
CA ARG A 16 40.85 2.29 38.37
C ARG A 16 41.82 2.82 39.43
N LEU A 17 41.70 4.09 39.79
CA LEU A 17 42.54 4.70 40.82
C LEU A 17 42.36 3.99 42.17
N VAL A 18 41.11 3.77 42.57
CA VAL A 18 40.76 3.07 43.83
C VAL A 18 41.02 1.56 43.75
N LEU A 19 41.03 0.97 42.56
CA LEU A 19 41.44 -0.43 42.35
C LEU A 19 42.96 -0.61 42.59
N THR A 20 43.75 0.38 42.18
CA THR A 20 45.22 0.32 42.22
C THR A 20 45.79 0.79 43.56
N ARG A 21 45.14 1.79 44.18
CA ARG A 21 45.51 2.35 45.49
C ARG A 21 44.39 2.14 46.49
N LYS A 22 44.68 1.42 47.57
CA LYS A 22 43.72 1.10 48.62
C LYS A 22 43.60 2.24 49.64
N ASN A 23 42.40 2.44 50.17
CA ASN A 23 42.08 3.37 51.27
C ASN A 23 42.25 4.87 50.94
N LEU A 24 41.99 5.29 49.70
CA LEU A 24 41.99 6.70 49.33
C LEU A 24 40.76 7.43 49.91
N ASP A 25 40.94 8.69 50.28
CA ASP A 25 39.82 9.59 50.60
C ASP A 25 39.32 10.36 49.36
N VAL A 26 38.21 11.08 49.51
CA VAL A 26 37.56 11.81 48.40
C VAL A 26 38.41 12.99 47.90
N ALA A 27 39.16 13.64 48.79
CA ALA A 27 39.99 14.80 48.46
C ALA A 27 41.25 14.38 47.68
N GLU A 28 41.84 13.24 48.04
CA GLU A 28 42.96 12.60 47.34
C GLU A 28 42.55 12.16 45.92
N VAL A 29 41.36 11.58 45.77
CA VAL A 29 40.81 11.20 44.45
C VAL A 29 40.53 12.42 43.59
N ALA A 30 39.95 13.49 44.15
CA ALA A 30 39.69 14.73 43.44
C ALA A 30 40.97 15.39 42.92
N THR A 31 42.01 15.41 43.75
CA THR A 31 43.33 15.96 43.40
C THR A 31 44.01 15.16 42.28
N GLN A 32 43.90 13.83 42.30
CA GLN A 32 44.55 12.98 41.29
C GLN A 32 43.83 12.90 39.96
N VAL A 33 42.50 12.96 39.94
CA VAL A 33 41.72 12.91 38.69
C VAL A 33 41.52 14.32 38.10
N GLY A 34 41.77 15.37 38.87
CA GLY A 34 41.70 16.77 38.41
C GLY A 34 40.27 17.29 38.27
N VAL A 35 39.34 16.78 39.08
CA VAL A 35 37.91 17.12 39.06
C VAL A 35 37.49 17.67 40.42
N SER A 36 36.45 18.50 40.47
CA SER A 36 35.94 19.04 41.74
C SER A 36 35.46 17.93 42.68
N GLU A 37 35.64 18.12 44.00
CA GLU A 37 35.16 17.16 45.00
C GLU A 37 33.67 16.85 44.90
N THR A 38 32.85 17.84 44.53
CA THR A 38 31.41 17.67 44.33
C THR A 38 31.10 16.70 43.18
N SER A 39 31.83 16.81 42.07
CA SER A 39 31.68 15.91 40.93
C SER A 39 32.19 14.50 41.29
N VAL A 40 33.32 14.41 41.97
CA VAL A 40 33.87 13.12 42.45
C VAL A 40 32.92 12.42 43.42
N ARG A 41 32.28 13.14 44.36
CA ARG A 41 31.27 12.55 45.26
C ARG A 41 30.10 11.97 44.47
N SER A 42 29.53 12.73 43.52
CA SER A 42 28.42 12.24 42.69
C SER A 42 28.81 10.99 41.89
N THR A 43 30.01 10.95 41.33
CA THR A 43 30.51 9.78 40.59
C THR A 43 30.80 8.59 41.49
N ILE A 44 31.34 8.82 42.69
CA ILE A 44 31.51 7.77 43.71
C ILE A 44 30.15 7.20 44.12
N ASP A 45 29.13 8.04 44.32
CA ASP A 45 27.80 7.59 44.70
C ASP A 45 27.21 6.64 43.64
N LYS A 46 27.34 7.01 42.36
CA LYS A 46 26.98 6.12 41.24
C LYS A 46 27.79 4.81 41.25
N LEU A 47 29.10 4.86 41.47
CA LEU A 47 29.95 3.67 41.52
C LEU A 47 29.64 2.78 42.74
N VAL A 48 29.18 3.35 43.85
CA VAL A 48 28.71 2.61 45.03
C VAL A 48 27.35 1.95 44.75
N GLU A 49 26.44 2.66 44.08
CA GLU A 49 25.13 2.13 43.67
C GLU A 49 25.26 0.94 42.69
N LEU A 50 26.30 0.97 41.85
CA LEU A 50 26.68 -0.14 40.96
C LEU A 50 27.56 -1.20 41.64
N SER A 51 27.75 -1.13 42.97
CA SER A 51 28.58 -2.04 43.77
C SER A 51 30.05 -2.15 43.34
N LEU A 52 30.52 -1.23 42.50
CA LEU A 52 31.91 -1.13 42.05
C LEU A 52 32.80 -0.55 43.16
N LEU A 53 32.28 0.35 43.99
CA LEU A 53 32.98 0.89 45.17
C LEU A 53 32.22 0.61 46.46
N ARG A 54 32.93 0.56 47.58
CA ARG A 54 32.37 0.52 48.94
C ARG A 54 33.01 1.60 49.80
N ARG A 55 32.18 2.29 50.59
CA ARG A 55 32.63 3.24 51.62
C ARG A 55 32.86 2.47 52.92
N SER A 56 34.05 2.61 53.52
CA SER A 56 34.35 2.01 54.83
C SER A 56 35.15 3.00 55.66
N SER A 57 34.53 3.47 56.76
CA SER A 57 35.16 4.34 57.77
C SER A 57 35.94 5.54 57.19
N GLY A 58 35.35 6.25 56.22
CA GLY A 58 35.96 7.45 55.60
C GLY A 58 36.88 7.18 54.40
N THR A 59 37.18 5.92 54.10
CA THR A 59 38.05 5.53 52.96
C THR A 59 37.27 4.74 51.90
N LEU A 60 37.70 4.87 50.64
CA LEU A 60 37.12 4.16 49.49
C LEU A 60 37.85 2.85 49.25
N ARG A 61 37.07 1.80 48.99
CA ARG A 61 37.59 0.49 48.57
C ARG A 61 36.89 0.02 47.32
N ALA A 62 37.66 -0.53 46.39
CA ALA A 62 37.08 -1.18 45.23
C ALA A 62 36.38 -2.48 45.66
N GLY A 63 35.15 -2.67 45.21
CA GLY A 63 34.46 -3.95 45.25
C GLY A 63 35.17 -4.98 44.36
N SER A 64 34.91 -6.27 44.58
CA SER A 64 35.46 -7.31 43.70
C SER A 64 34.96 -7.10 42.27
N PRO A 65 35.82 -6.90 41.27
CA PRO A 65 35.41 -6.71 39.88
C PRO A 65 34.54 -7.86 39.38
N SER A 66 34.87 -9.10 39.76
CA SER A 66 34.10 -10.28 39.36
C SER A 66 32.66 -10.26 39.88
N VAL A 67 32.44 -9.74 41.09
CA VAL A 67 31.11 -9.64 41.71
C VAL A 67 30.34 -8.45 41.13
N ALA A 68 30.99 -7.29 41.00
CA ALA A 68 30.35 -6.09 40.48
C ALA A 68 29.97 -6.21 38.99
N PHE A 69 30.86 -6.78 38.15
CA PHE A 69 30.52 -7.02 36.74
C PHE A 69 29.49 -8.13 36.55
N HIS A 70 29.48 -9.16 37.41
CA HIS A 70 28.43 -10.18 37.36
C HIS A 70 27.05 -9.59 37.71
N ASP A 71 26.97 -8.72 38.72
CA ASP A 71 25.73 -8.03 39.08
C ASP A 71 25.26 -7.07 37.96
N LEU A 72 26.18 -6.32 37.35
CA LEU A 72 25.89 -5.46 36.19
C LEU A 72 25.38 -6.27 34.98
N LEU A 73 26.02 -7.39 34.66
CA LEU A 73 25.58 -8.31 33.59
C LEU A 73 24.20 -8.89 33.87
N GLN A 74 23.91 -9.27 35.13
CA GLN A 74 22.60 -9.77 35.52
C GLN A 74 21.52 -8.68 35.39
N ARG A 75 21.79 -7.45 35.83
CA ARG A 75 20.86 -6.32 35.67
C ARG A 75 20.59 -6.01 34.20
N GLN A 76 21.63 -6.01 33.35
CA GLN A 76 21.46 -5.79 31.92
C GLN A 76 20.68 -6.92 31.24
N ARG A 77 20.91 -8.17 31.64
CA ARG A 77 20.10 -9.32 31.19
C ARG A 77 18.64 -9.21 31.62
N ALA A 78 18.38 -8.80 32.87
CA ALA A 78 17.02 -8.61 33.36
C ALA A 78 16.28 -7.50 32.61
N GLU A 79 16.96 -6.38 32.31
CA GLU A 79 16.42 -5.31 31.47
C GLU A 79 16.20 -5.77 30.02
N LEU A 80 17.14 -6.58 29.50
CA LEU A 80 17.03 -7.44 28.32
C LEU A 80 15.67 -8.12 28.22
N SER A 81 15.46 -9.03 29.16
CA SER A 81 14.28 -9.87 29.25
C SER A 81 13.02 -9.03 29.42
N ARG A 82 13.03 -7.98 30.26
CA ARG A 82 11.88 -7.10 30.47
C ARG A 82 11.42 -6.43 29.16
N ARG A 83 12.35 -5.87 28.39
CA ARG A 83 12.02 -5.25 27.08
C ARG A 83 11.49 -6.27 26.09
N GLN A 84 12.03 -7.50 26.13
CA GLN A 84 11.58 -8.58 25.28
C GLN A 84 10.16 -9.06 25.68
N GLU A 85 9.87 -9.16 26.97
CA GLU A 85 8.53 -9.44 27.51
C GLU A 85 7.53 -8.36 27.12
N GLU A 86 7.87 -7.07 27.25
CA GLU A 86 7.04 -5.95 26.81
C GLU A 86 6.72 -6.01 25.32
N PHE A 87 7.71 -6.34 24.49
CA PHE A 87 7.52 -6.50 23.05
C PHE A 87 6.61 -7.70 22.71
N MET A 88 6.81 -8.84 23.38
CA MET A 88 5.96 -10.02 23.21
C MET A 88 4.52 -9.74 23.66
N ALA A 89 4.33 -9.02 24.77
CA ALA A 89 3.02 -8.59 25.24
C ALA A 89 2.35 -7.64 24.23
N ALA A 90 3.11 -6.71 23.62
CA ALA A 90 2.60 -5.85 22.56
C ALA A 90 2.20 -6.65 21.31
N GLN A 91 3.01 -7.63 20.90
CA GLN A 91 2.64 -8.53 19.79
C GLN A 91 1.38 -9.34 20.09
N GLN A 92 1.23 -9.85 21.32
CA GLN A 92 0.03 -10.55 21.76
C GLN A 92 -1.20 -9.63 21.79
N ALA A 93 -1.06 -8.38 22.26
CA ALA A 93 -2.14 -7.40 22.26
C ALA A 93 -2.58 -7.04 20.84
N VAL A 94 -1.63 -6.89 19.90
CA VAL A 94 -1.92 -6.69 18.48
C VAL A 94 -2.63 -7.90 17.89
N ALA A 95 -2.14 -9.12 18.15
CA ALA A 95 -2.76 -10.35 17.68
C ALA A 95 -4.18 -10.54 18.25
N HIS A 96 -4.39 -10.21 19.53
CA HIS A 96 -5.69 -10.25 20.17
C HIS A 96 -6.64 -9.21 19.54
N LEU A 97 -6.18 -8.00 19.28
CA LEU A 97 -6.98 -6.97 18.60
C LEU A 97 -7.36 -7.39 17.18
N ILE A 98 -6.43 -8.01 16.43
CA ILE A 98 -6.72 -8.59 15.12
C ILE A 98 -7.75 -9.73 15.24
N SER A 99 -7.63 -10.58 16.25
CA SER A 99 -8.57 -11.67 16.52
C SER A 99 -9.95 -11.15 16.91
N GLU A 100 -10.03 -10.19 17.82
CA GLU A 100 -11.26 -9.54 18.27
C GLU A 100 -11.94 -8.77 17.13
N TYR A 101 -11.16 -8.07 16.30
CA TYR A 101 -11.65 -7.47 15.06
C TYR A 101 -12.18 -8.55 14.11
N SER A 102 -11.45 -9.65 13.94
CA SER A 102 -11.90 -10.77 13.10
C SER A 102 -13.13 -11.47 13.65
N GLU A 103 -13.30 -11.54 14.98
CA GLU A 103 -14.48 -12.11 15.64
C GLU A 103 -15.67 -11.18 15.58
N LEU A 104 -15.48 -9.86 15.71
CA LEU A 104 -16.51 -8.87 15.43
C LEU A 104 -16.98 -8.94 13.98
N CYS A 105 -16.05 -9.18 13.04
CA CYS A 105 -16.38 -9.53 11.65
C CYS A 105 -17.03 -10.93 11.54
N ALA A 106 -16.61 -11.93 12.33
CA ALA A 106 -17.10 -13.31 12.27
C ALA A 106 -18.44 -13.54 12.99
N VAL A 107 -18.89 -12.68 13.90
CA VAL A 107 -20.31 -12.64 14.32
C VAL A 107 -21.20 -12.22 13.13
N GLY A 108 -20.58 -11.65 12.08
CA GLY A 108 -21.10 -11.48 10.73
C GLY A 108 -20.75 -12.61 9.74
N ALA A 109 -20.38 -13.82 10.19
CA ALA A 109 -20.09 -15.02 9.37
C ALA A 109 -21.33 -15.59 8.63
N ARG A 110 -22.02 -14.69 7.94
CA ARG A 110 -22.93 -14.92 6.83
C ARG A 110 -22.62 -14.08 5.61
N HIS A 111 -21.62 -13.21 5.63
CA HIS A 111 -21.34 -12.41 4.45
C HIS A 111 -19.97 -12.75 3.91
N GLU A 112 -19.95 -13.43 2.76
CA GLU A 112 -18.82 -13.47 1.82
C GLU A 112 -18.40 -12.05 1.34
N CYS A 113 -19.00 -11.00 1.91
CA CYS A 113 -19.18 -9.63 1.44
C CYS A 113 -19.31 -8.64 2.63
N ASP A 114 -18.27 -7.89 3.00
CA ASP A 114 -18.35 -6.83 4.02
C ASP A 114 -18.60 -5.46 3.38
N ALA A 115 -19.60 -4.71 3.85
CA ALA A 115 -19.90 -3.38 3.33
C ALA A 115 -19.05 -2.29 4.01
N LEU A 116 -18.33 -1.53 3.20
CA LEU A 116 -17.63 -0.31 3.55
C LEU A 116 -18.51 0.88 3.16
N GLU A 117 -19.17 1.51 4.12
CA GLU A 117 -20.27 2.47 3.85
C GLU A 117 -19.82 3.90 3.49
N SER A 118 -18.51 4.14 3.33
CA SER A 118 -17.98 5.46 2.99
C SER A 118 -16.73 5.40 2.13
N LEU A 119 -16.44 6.49 1.39
CA LEU A 119 -15.19 6.63 0.64
C LEU A 119 -13.95 6.53 1.54
N GLU A 120 -14.03 7.05 2.76
CA GLU A 120 -12.93 7.03 3.74
C GLU A 120 -12.66 5.62 4.23
N ALA A 121 -13.71 4.84 4.52
CA ALA A 121 -13.59 3.42 4.86
C ALA A 121 -12.97 2.61 3.71
N VAL A 122 -13.39 2.90 2.47
CA VAL A 122 -12.81 2.27 1.28
C VAL A 122 -11.33 2.61 1.13
N ARG A 123 -10.94 3.89 1.31
CA ARG A 123 -9.53 4.31 1.22
C ARG A 123 -8.67 3.66 2.30
N ALA A 124 -9.09 3.71 3.56
CA ALA A 124 -8.37 3.08 4.66
C ALA A 124 -8.21 1.56 4.44
N ARG A 125 -9.23 0.92 3.85
CA ARG A 125 -9.15 -0.50 3.52
C ARG A 125 -8.20 -0.78 2.37
N ILE A 126 -8.23 0.02 1.30
CA ILE A 126 -7.27 -0.06 0.19
C ILE A 126 -5.84 0.14 0.70
N GLU A 127 -5.59 1.10 1.59
CA GLU A 127 -4.27 1.33 2.20
C GLU A 127 -3.78 0.10 2.96
N THR A 128 -4.66 -0.51 3.77
CA THR A 128 -4.34 -1.74 4.51
C THR A 128 -4.03 -2.90 3.57
N LEU A 129 -4.88 -3.14 2.57
CA LEU A 129 -4.72 -4.23 1.61
C LEU A 129 -3.46 -4.03 0.76
N ALA A 130 -3.23 -2.81 0.25
CA ALA A 130 -2.04 -2.46 -0.52
C ALA A 130 -0.75 -2.64 0.30
N TYR A 131 -0.76 -2.37 1.60
CA TYR A 131 0.38 -2.65 2.48
C TYR A 131 0.64 -4.15 2.65
N CYS A 132 -0.43 -4.94 2.85
CA CYS A 132 -0.33 -6.39 3.09
C CYS A 132 -0.10 -7.23 1.84
N THR A 133 -0.36 -6.68 0.65
CA THR A 133 -0.26 -7.40 -0.64
C THR A 133 1.17 -7.88 -0.92
N LYS A 134 1.30 -9.15 -1.30
CA LYS A 134 2.59 -9.84 -1.50
C LYS A 134 2.86 -10.25 -2.94
N SER A 135 1.82 -10.52 -3.73
CA SER A 135 1.93 -11.20 -5.02
C SER A 135 1.40 -10.35 -6.17
N GLU A 136 0.11 -10.00 -6.14
CA GLU A 136 -0.50 -9.24 -7.24
C GLU A 136 -1.65 -8.31 -6.81
N CYS A 137 -1.81 -7.21 -7.55
CA CYS A 137 -2.93 -6.29 -7.47
C CYS A 137 -3.53 -6.09 -8.87
N LEU A 138 -4.81 -6.42 -9.03
CA LEU A 138 -5.53 -6.42 -10.32
C LEU A 138 -6.67 -5.41 -10.28
N SER A 139 -6.76 -4.53 -11.27
CA SER A 139 -7.76 -3.46 -11.25
C SER A 139 -8.48 -3.21 -12.57
N PHE A 140 -9.78 -2.95 -12.49
CA PHE A 140 -10.56 -2.32 -13.56
C PHE A 140 -10.92 -0.90 -13.17
N MET A 141 -10.57 0.05 -14.04
CA MET A 141 -10.85 1.47 -13.86
C MET A 141 -11.80 1.95 -14.96
N PRO A 142 -13.12 1.66 -14.84
CA PRO A 142 -14.11 2.20 -15.75
C PRO A 142 -14.27 3.71 -15.56
N GLY A 143 -14.92 4.33 -16.54
CA GLY A 143 -15.06 5.76 -16.69
C GLY A 143 -13.95 6.37 -17.54
N GLY A 144 -14.00 7.70 -17.69
CA GLY A 144 -12.97 8.47 -18.36
C GLY A 144 -11.90 8.94 -17.37
N ALA A 145 -11.70 10.26 -17.32
CA ALA A 145 -10.76 10.90 -16.40
C ALA A 145 -10.95 10.44 -14.95
N GLN A 146 -9.85 10.09 -14.29
CA GLN A 146 -9.84 9.85 -12.85
C GLN A 146 -9.71 11.19 -12.12
N SER A 147 -10.31 11.29 -10.93
CA SER A 147 -10.21 12.53 -10.16
C SER A 147 -8.77 12.73 -9.65
N PRO A 148 -8.27 13.98 -9.59
CA PRO A 148 -6.94 14.26 -9.05
C PRO A 148 -6.73 13.67 -7.65
N GLU A 149 -7.74 13.78 -6.78
CA GLU A 149 -7.69 13.26 -5.41
C GLU A 149 -7.59 11.72 -5.38
N SER A 150 -8.18 11.04 -6.37
CA SER A 150 -8.07 9.58 -6.51
C SER A 150 -6.67 9.18 -6.95
N LEU A 151 -6.08 9.90 -7.90
CA LEU A 151 -4.73 9.65 -8.39
C LEU A 151 -3.68 9.94 -7.31
N GLU A 152 -3.83 11.04 -6.58
CA GLU A 152 -2.94 11.41 -5.47
C GLU A 152 -2.97 10.38 -4.33
N ALA A 153 -4.18 9.91 -3.96
CA ALA A 153 -4.32 8.88 -2.92
C ALA A 153 -3.74 7.52 -3.35
N SER A 154 -3.86 7.15 -4.63
CA SER A 154 -3.39 5.86 -5.13
C SER A 154 -1.88 5.82 -5.36
N ARG A 155 -1.28 6.96 -5.72
CA ARG A 155 0.16 7.08 -6.06
C ARG A 155 1.12 6.46 -5.03
N PRO A 156 1.07 6.80 -3.73
CA PRO A 156 2.00 6.22 -2.76
C PRO A 156 1.81 4.71 -2.59
N LEU A 157 0.58 4.22 -2.72
CA LEU A 157 0.24 2.81 -2.56
C LEU A 157 0.76 1.98 -3.73
N ASP A 158 0.48 2.43 -4.96
CA ASP A 158 0.98 1.78 -6.17
C ASP A 158 2.50 1.76 -6.22
N HIS A 159 3.14 2.88 -5.82
CA HIS A 159 4.59 2.95 -5.73
C HIS A 159 5.15 1.92 -4.76
N ALA A 160 4.63 1.87 -3.52
CA ALA A 160 5.10 0.94 -2.50
C ALA A 160 4.88 -0.54 -2.89
N MET A 161 3.77 -0.87 -3.57
CA MET A 161 3.52 -2.22 -4.08
C MET A 161 4.55 -2.59 -5.16
N LEU A 162 4.76 -1.72 -6.15
CA LEU A 162 5.71 -1.96 -7.24
C LEU A 162 7.15 -2.06 -6.73
N GLU A 163 7.54 -1.23 -5.76
CA GLU A 163 8.88 -1.25 -5.16
C GLU A 163 9.17 -2.58 -4.42
N ARG A 164 8.13 -3.20 -3.83
CA ARG A 164 8.22 -4.54 -3.23
C ARG A 164 8.18 -5.69 -4.24
N GLY A 165 8.04 -5.40 -5.54
CA GLY A 165 7.95 -6.40 -6.60
C GLY A 165 6.57 -7.05 -6.75
N VAL A 166 5.51 -6.45 -6.20
CA VAL A 166 4.12 -6.89 -6.41
C VAL A 166 3.76 -6.65 -7.88
N THR A 167 3.11 -7.64 -8.51
CA THR A 167 2.62 -7.50 -9.89
C THR A 167 1.35 -6.64 -9.90
N VAL A 168 1.45 -5.41 -10.43
CA VAL A 168 0.30 -4.49 -10.52
C VAL A 168 -0.20 -4.42 -11.97
N ARG A 169 -1.41 -4.92 -12.22
CA ARG A 169 -2.06 -4.95 -13.55
C ARG A 169 -3.35 -4.13 -13.54
N THR A 170 -3.42 -3.10 -14.37
CA THR A 170 -4.59 -2.21 -14.44
C THR A 170 -5.16 -2.14 -15.86
N VAL A 171 -6.47 -2.31 -16.00
CA VAL A 171 -7.19 -2.04 -17.26
C VAL A 171 -7.99 -0.75 -17.10
N TYR A 172 -7.70 0.23 -17.96
CA TYR A 172 -8.47 1.47 -18.11
C TYR A 172 -9.41 1.39 -19.30
N MET A 173 -10.41 2.27 -19.34
CA MET A 173 -11.11 2.53 -20.60
C MET A 173 -10.25 3.38 -21.55
N ASP A 174 -10.41 3.20 -22.85
CA ASP A 174 -9.71 4.00 -23.88
C ASP A 174 -9.94 5.51 -23.68
N SER A 175 -11.13 5.87 -23.20
CA SER A 175 -11.52 7.25 -22.92
C SER A 175 -10.72 7.90 -21.79
N ALA A 176 -10.16 7.13 -20.86
CA ALA A 176 -9.29 7.63 -19.80
C ALA A 176 -7.99 8.23 -20.35
N CYS A 177 -7.52 7.77 -21.52
CA CYS A 177 -6.31 8.29 -22.17
C CYS A 177 -6.51 9.70 -22.77
N ASN A 178 -7.75 10.18 -22.90
CA ASN A 178 -8.03 11.54 -23.36
C ASN A 178 -7.78 12.60 -22.27
N ASP A 179 -7.61 12.17 -21.02
CA ASP A 179 -7.28 13.04 -19.90
C ASP A 179 -5.78 13.00 -19.60
N THR A 180 -5.13 14.17 -19.63
CA THR A 180 -3.68 14.28 -19.49
C THR A 180 -3.19 13.78 -18.12
N ALA A 181 -3.93 14.07 -17.04
CA ALA A 181 -3.52 13.66 -15.70
C ALA A 181 -3.57 12.13 -15.54
N THR A 182 -4.66 11.52 -15.98
CA THR A 182 -4.86 10.07 -15.97
C THR A 182 -3.84 9.35 -16.86
N LEU A 183 -3.58 9.87 -18.07
CA LEU A 183 -2.58 9.29 -18.98
C LEU A 183 -1.16 9.37 -18.39
N ASN A 184 -0.80 10.49 -17.78
CA ASN A 184 0.51 10.66 -17.13
C ASN A 184 0.66 9.71 -15.94
N TYR A 185 -0.41 9.49 -15.16
CA TYR A 185 -0.42 8.50 -14.08
C TYR A 185 -0.19 7.08 -14.60
N ALA A 186 -0.94 6.68 -15.63
CA ALA A 186 -0.80 5.37 -16.25
C ALA A 186 0.62 5.14 -16.82
N ARG A 187 1.21 6.14 -17.47
CA ARG A 187 2.61 6.08 -17.96
C ARG A 187 3.62 5.98 -16.83
N TRP A 188 3.41 6.72 -15.73
CA TRP A 188 4.24 6.64 -14.54
C TRP A 188 4.21 5.24 -13.91
N MET A 189 3.04 4.61 -13.84
CA MET A 189 2.89 3.22 -13.36
C MET A 189 3.66 2.25 -14.25
N VAL A 190 3.56 2.39 -15.58
CA VAL A 190 4.33 1.56 -16.54
C VAL A 190 5.84 1.75 -16.37
N ALA A 191 6.30 2.98 -16.17
CA ALA A 191 7.72 3.27 -15.96
C ALA A 191 8.29 2.63 -14.67
N LEU A 192 7.45 2.36 -13.68
CA LEU A 192 7.80 1.66 -12.44
C LEU A 192 7.68 0.13 -12.53
N GLY A 193 7.34 -0.42 -13.70
CA GLY A 193 7.19 -1.86 -13.92
C GLY A 193 5.76 -2.40 -13.77
N GLY A 194 4.77 -1.54 -13.54
CA GLY A 194 3.37 -1.94 -13.61
C GLY A 194 2.91 -2.19 -15.03
N GLU A 195 1.87 -2.99 -15.21
CA GLU A 195 1.29 -3.26 -16.53
C GLU A 195 -0.05 -2.53 -16.67
N VAL A 196 -0.16 -1.71 -17.72
CA VAL A 196 -1.39 -0.98 -18.01
C VAL A 196 -1.90 -1.34 -19.40
N ARG A 197 -3.18 -1.70 -19.48
CA ARG A 197 -3.88 -1.95 -20.74
C ARG A 197 -5.16 -1.11 -20.84
N THR A 198 -5.70 -0.97 -22.04
CA THR A 198 -6.93 -0.22 -22.31
C THR A 198 -7.94 -1.03 -23.12
N MET A 199 -9.22 -0.72 -22.93
CA MET A 199 -10.35 -1.28 -23.68
C MET A 199 -11.45 -0.23 -23.91
N PRO A 200 -12.31 -0.36 -24.93
CA PRO A 200 -13.39 0.60 -25.14
C PRO A 200 -14.42 0.64 -24.02
N THR A 201 -14.72 -0.52 -23.43
CA THR A 201 -15.74 -0.71 -22.39
C THR A 201 -15.20 -1.62 -21.29
N LEU A 202 -15.58 -1.30 -20.04
CA LEU A 202 -15.31 -2.11 -18.86
C LEU A 202 -16.61 -2.25 -18.06
N PRO A 203 -16.80 -3.36 -17.32
CA PRO A 203 -18.06 -3.63 -16.64
C PRO A 203 -18.26 -2.69 -15.44
N LEU A 204 -17.58 -2.97 -14.32
CA LEU A 204 -17.62 -2.17 -13.11
C LEU A 204 -16.19 -2.06 -12.53
N ARG A 205 -16.00 -1.11 -11.62
CA ARG A 205 -14.71 -0.91 -10.96
C ARG A 205 -14.48 -2.07 -10.00
N ILE A 206 -13.33 -2.71 -10.13
CA ILE A 206 -12.90 -3.75 -9.19
C ILE A 206 -11.43 -3.52 -8.87
N VAL A 207 -11.03 -3.83 -7.63
CA VAL A 207 -9.63 -3.92 -7.22
C VAL A 207 -9.47 -5.22 -6.45
N ILE A 208 -8.59 -6.10 -6.91
CA ILE A 208 -8.35 -7.44 -6.34
C ILE A 208 -6.92 -7.48 -5.81
N PHE A 209 -6.73 -7.94 -4.58
CA PHE A 209 -5.45 -8.11 -3.93
C PHE A 209 -5.18 -9.60 -3.67
N ASP A 210 -3.99 -10.06 -4.03
CA ASP A 210 -3.45 -11.41 -3.81
C ASP A 210 -4.36 -12.58 -4.23
N ARG A 211 -5.35 -12.33 -5.10
CA ARG A 211 -6.38 -13.31 -5.49
C ARG A 211 -7.18 -13.83 -4.29
N GLU A 212 -7.34 -13.01 -3.26
CA GLU A 212 -8.00 -13.38 -2.01
C GLU A 212 -9.11 -12.40 -1.64
N VAL A 213 -8.89 -11.10 -1.90
CA VAL A 213 -9.81 -10.03 -1.51
C VAL A 213 -10.11 -9.15 -2.71
N ALA A 214 -11.38 -8.81 -2.93
CA ALA A 214 -11.80 -7.88 -3.98
C ALA A 214 -12.67 -6.76 -3.40
N LEU A 215 -12.44 -5.53 -3.84
CA LEU A 215 -13.28 -4.37 -3.52
C LEU A 215 -14.11 -3.98 -4.75
N ILE A 216 -15.42 -3.88 -4.55
CA ILE A 216 -16.42 -3.55 -5.59
C ILE A 216 -17.31 -2.42 -5.08
N PRO A 217 -17.50 -1.29 -5.79
CA PRO A 217 -18.38 -0.21 -5.33
C PRO A 217 -19.81 -0.68 -5.02
N LEU A 218 -20.40 -0.15 -3.94
CA LEU A 218 -21.82 -0.36 -3.61
C LEU A 218 -22.74 0.17 -4.72
N ASP A 219 -22.33 1.30 -5.31
CA ASP A 219 -22.96 1.90 -6.49
C ASP A 219 -21.92 1.91 -7.63
N PRO A 220 -22.12 1.12 -8.70
CA PRO A 220 -21.21 1.08 -9.85
C PRO A 220 -20.99 2.44 -10.52
N GLU A 221 -21.93 3.37 -10.35
CA GLU A 221 -21.90 4.70 -10.93
C GLU A 221 -21.32 5.75 -9.96
N CYS A 222 -21.18 5.41 -8.67
CA CYS A 222 -20.71 6.32 -7.64
C CYS A 222 -19.87 5.61 -6.58
N SER A 223 -18.57 5.47 -6.85
CA SER A 223 -17.61 4.88 -5.91
C SER A 223 -17.44 5.64 -4.59
N LYS A 224 -18.00 6.86 -4.47
CA LYS A 224 -17.98 7.65 -3.24
C LYS A 224 -18.95 7.13 -2.17
N LYS A 225 -19.96 6.34 -2.58
CA LYS A 225 -20.96 5.76 -1.68
C LYS A 225 -20.45 4.56 -0.87
N GLY A 226 -19.21 4.14 -1.11
CA GLY A 226 -18.61 2.98 -0.45
C GLY A 226 -18.41 1.78 -1.38
N ALA A 227 -17.99 0.66 -0.82
CA ALA A 227 -17.70 -0.57 -1.53
C ALA A 227 -18.11 -1.80 -0.71
N VAL A 228 -18.22 -2.94 -1.36
CA VAL A 228 -18.28 -4.25 -0.76
C VAL A 228 -16.91 -4.89 -0.91
N GLU A 229 -16.36 -5.36 0.19
CA GLU A 229 -15.23 -6.26 0.23
C GLU A 229 -15.71 -7.70 0.10
N VAL A 230 -15.16 -8.44 -0.84
CA VAL A 230 -15.54 -9.82 -1.11
C VAL A 230 -14.33 -10.72 -0.89
N CYS A 231 -14.51 -11.81 -0.15
CA CYS A 231 -13.46 -12.80 0.16
C CYS A 231 -13.87 -14.24 -0.16
N GLY A 232 -15.10 -14.47 -0.64
CA GLY A 232 -15.59 -15.81 -0.98
C GLY A 232 -14.81 -16.42 -2.16
N ALA A 233 -14.20 -17.59 -1.94
CA ALA A 233 -13.31 -18.24 -2.91
C ALA A 233 -13.93 -18.42 -4.31
N GLY A 234 -15.22 -18.78 -4.38
CA GLY A 234 -15.94 -18.91 -5.65
C GLY A 234 -16.13 -17.58 -6.39
N ILE A 235 -16.45 -16.51 -5.66
CA ILE A 235 -16.63 -15.18 -6.23
C ILE A 235 -15.27 -14.63 -6.70
N ILE A 236 -14.23 -14.78 -5.88
CA ILE A 236 -12.87 -14.36 -6.23
C ILE A 236 -12.38 -15.10 -7.48
N ALA A 237 -12.58 -16.42 -7.57
CA ALA A 237 -12.23 -17.18 -8.75
C ALA A 237 -12.95 -16.67 -10.01
N ALA A 238 -14.24 -16.32 -9.90
CA ALA A 238 -15.01 -15.75 -11.00
C ALA A 238 -14.52 -14.35 -11.41
N LEU A 239 -14.19 -13.48 -10.44
CA LEU A 239 -13.65 -12.14 -10.70
C LEU A 239 -12.28 -12.19 -11.37
N ILE A 240 -11.42 -13.13 -10.95
CA ILE A 240 -10.13 -13.36 -11.60
C ILE A 240 -10.31 -13.89 -13.01
N ALA A 241 -11.22 -14.85 -13.22
CA ALA A 241 -11.51 -15.36 -14.57
C ALA A 241 -12.01 -14.23 -15.50
N LEU A 242 -12.87 -13.33 -14.98
CA LEU A 242 -13.28 -12.13 -15.70
C LEU A 242 -12.10 -11.20 -15.98
N PHE A 243 -11.22 -10.99 -15.00
CA PHE A 243 -10.00 -10.19 -15.17
C PHE A 243 -9.13 -10.73 -16.28
N GLU A 244 -8.75 -12.00 -16.24
CA GLU A 244 -7.85 -12.60 -17.22
C GLU A 244 -8.46 -12.63 -18.64
N HIS A 245 -9.78 -12.86 -18.73
CA HIS A 245 -10.49 -12.79 -20.01
C HIS A 245 -10.39 -11.39 -20.63
N LEU A 246 -10.74 -10.34 -19.87
CA LEU A 246 -10.67 -8.97 -20.35
C LEU A 246 -9.22 -8.53 -20.60
N TRP A 247 -8.30 -8.88 -19.70
CA TRP A 247 -6.86 -8.60 -19.82
C TRP A 247 -6.27 -9.10 -21.14
N THR A 248 -6.62 -10.34 -21.53
CA THR A 248 -6.15 -10.95 -22.79
C THR A 248 -6.66 -10.20 -24.02
N SER A 249 -7.88 -9.67 -23.96
CA SER A 249 -8.48 -8.87 -25.04
C SER A 249 -8.05 -7.39 -25.05
N ALA A 250 -7.55 -6.88 -23.92
CA ALA A 250 -7.13 -5.50 -23.74
C ALA A 250 -5.84 -5.16 -24.52
N THR A 251 -5.67 -3.88 -24.84
CA THR A 251 -4.52 -3.37 -25.61
C THR A 251 -3.50 -2.73 -24.68
N PRO A 252 -2.20 -3.08 -24.73
CA PRO A 252 -1.17 -2.40 -23.97
C PRO A 252 -1.18 -0.88 -24.17
N LEU A 253 -0.99 -0.14 -23.08
CA LEU A 253 -0.98 1.33 -23.11
C LEU A 253 0.06 1.85 -24.12
N GLY A 254 -0.37 2.76 -25.01
CA GLY A 254 0.49 3.34 -26.04
C GLY A 254 0.59 2.52 -27.33
N MET A 255 -0.04 1.34 -27.40
CA MET A 255 -0.26 0.62 -28.66
C MET A 255 -1.66 0.93 -29.19
N GLU A 256 -1.78 1.34 -30.45
CA GLU A 256 -3.08 1.41 -31.12
C GLU A 256 -3.41 0.04 -31.73
N ARG A 257 -4.48 -0.60 -31.23
CA ARG A 257 -5.01 -1.82 -31.86
C ARG A 257 -6.06 -1.43 -32.91
N ARG A 258 -5.76 -1.70 -34.18
CA ARG A 258 -6.74 -1.67 -35.26
C ARG A 258 -7.38 -3.05 -35.41
N CYS A 259 -8.63 -3.10 -35.86
CA CYS A 259 -9.26 -4.38 -36.15
C CYS A 259 -8.55 -5.09 -37.33
N CYS A 260 -8.79 -6.39 -37.51
CA CYS A 260 -8.07 -7.27 -38.44
C CYS A 260 -8.02 -6.80 -39.92
N ASP A 261 -8.89 -5.86 -40.30
CA ASP A 261 -9.01 -5.24 -41.64
C ASP A 261 -8.50 -3.77 -41.68
N ASN A 262 -7.89 -3.26 -40.61
CA ASN A 262 -7.37 -1.88 -40.49
C ASN A 262 -8.37 -0.73 -40.75
N SER A 263 -9.65 -1.02 -40.99
CA SER A 263 -10.65 -0.08 -41.47
C SER A 263 -11.35 0.74 -40.36
N ILE A 264 -11.43 0.18 -39.15
CA ILE A 264 -11.97 0.83 -37.95
C ILE A 264 -11.14 0.50 -36.70
N THR A 265 -11.21 1.38 -35.70
CA THR A 265 -10.59 1.14 -34.38
C THR A 265 -11.45 0.18 -33.55
N VAL A 266 -10.86 -0.44 -32.50
CA VAL A 266 -11.62 -1.29 -31.57
C VAL A 266 -12.74 -0.49 -30.87
N GLN A 267 -12.50 0.78 -30.57
CA GLN A 267 -13.51 1.68 -29.98
C GLN A 267 -14.66 1.98 -30.94
N GLU A 268 -14.37 2.19 -32.22
CA GLU A 268 -15.39 2.42 -33.26
C GLU A 268 -16.22 1.15 -33.54
N ARG A 269 -15.58 -0.03 -33.48
CA ARG A 269 -16.28 -1.32 -33.57
C ARG A 269 -17.23 -1.49 -32.39
N GLU A 270 -16.78 -1.20 -31.17
CA GLU A 270 -17.64 -1.30 -29.99
C GLU A 270 -18.79 -0.28 -30.03
N LEU A 271 -18.56 0.93 -30.55
CA LEU A 271 -19.61 1.91 -30.82
C LEU A 271 -20.69 1.32 -31.76
N LEU A 272 -20.30 0.72 -32.88
CA LEU A 272 -21.25 0.06 -33.80
C LEU A 272 -22.02 -1.08 -33.10
N ARG A 273 -21.35 -1.89 -32.27
CA ARG A 273 -21.96 -2.98 -31.51
C ARG A 273 -23.00 -2.50 -30.51
N LEU A 274 -22.73 -1.40 -29.79
CA LEU A 274 -23.67 -0.79 -28.85
C LEU A 274 -24.88 -0.17 -29.57
N LEU A 275 -24.66 0.49 -30.70
CA LEU A 275 -25.76 1.01 -31.53
C LEU A 275 -26.64 -0.11 -32.09
N ALA A 276 -26.05 -1.24 -32.49
CA ALA A 276 -26.78 -2.41 -32.99
C ALA A 276 -27.67 -3.07 -31.92
N GLN A 277 -27.30 -2.93 -30.64
CA GLN A 277 -28.14 -3.35 -29.51
C GLN A 277 -29.31 -2.39 -29.23
N GLY A 278 -29.46 -1.31 -30.01
CA GLY A 278 -30.55 -0.34 -29.86
C GLY A 278 -30.34 0.70 -28.76
N LEU A 279 -29.11 0.88 -28.26
CA LEU A 279 -28.82 1.90 -27.25
C LEU A 279 -28.89 3.31 -27.84
N THR A 280 -29.32 4.28 -27.03
CA THR A 280 -29.32 5.70 -27.41
C THR A 280 -27.90 6.28 -27.48
N ASP A 281 -27.74 7.44 -28.10
CA ASP A 281 -26.46 8.16 -28.15
C ASP A 281 -25.96 8.45 -26.72
N GLU A 282 -26.85 8.84 -25.80
CA GLU A 282 -26.52 9.11 -24.41
C GLU A 282 -26.03 7.85 -23.69
N ALA A 283 -26.77 6.75 -23.78
CA ALA A 283 -26.40 5.48 -23.16
C ALA A 283 -25.08 4.92 -23.72
N THR A 284 -24.88 5.03 -25.03
CA THR A 284 -23.66 4.58 -25.71
C THR A 284 -22.46 5.45 -25.33
N SER A 285 -22.63 6.77 -25.28
CA SER A 285 -21.58 7.71 -24.85
C SER A 285 -21.13 7.43 -23.42
N LYS A 286 -22.08 7.16 -22.51
CA LYS A 286 -21.82 6.80 -21.12
C LYS A 286 -21.04 5.49 -21.02
N LYS A 287 -21.46 4.44 -21.73
CA LYS A 287 -20.77 3.14 -21.76
C LYS A 287 -19.35 3.22 -22.31
N LEU A 288 -19.09 4.10 -23.27
CA LEU A 288 -17.75 4.34 -23.84
C LEU A 288 -16.92 5.32 -23.00
N GLY A 289 -17.49 5.94 -21.96
CA GLY A 289 -16.82 6.95 -21.13
C GLY A 289 -16.44 8.23 -21.90
N ILE A 290 -17.14 8.55 -22.98
CA ILE A 290 -16.87 9.72 -23.83
C ILE A 290 -18.01 10.74 -23.77
N GLY A 291 -17.71 12.00 -24.04
CA GLY A 291 -18.74 13.03 -24.17
C GLY A 291 -19.61 12.86 -25.42
N LEU A 292 -20.85 13.36 -25.36
CA LEU A 292 -21.83 13.27 -26.46
C LEU A 292 -21.34 13.90 -27.77
N ARG A 293 -20.55 14.99 -27.68
CA ARG A 293 -19.91 15.61 -28.86
C ARG A 293 -18.94 14.65 -29.55
N THR A 294 -18.13 13.93 -28.78
CA THR A 294 -17.18 12.93 -29.29
C THR A 294 -17.92 11.76 -29.91
N HIS A 295 -18.96 11.26 -29.24
CA HIS A 295 -19.84 10.22 -29.77
C HIS A 295 -20.41 10.60 -31.15
N ARG A 296 -21.03 11.78 -31.26
CA ARG A 296 -21.61 12.27 -32.52
C ARG A 296 -20.56 12.40 -33.62
N ARG A 297 -19.36 12.88 -33.28
CA ARG A 297 -18.24 12.97 -34.24
C ARG A 297 -17.80 11.58 -34.74
N MET A 298 -17.72 10.58 -33.85
CA MET A 298 -17.37 9.21 -34.23
C MET A 298 -18.44 8.59 -35.13
N VAL A 299 -19.72 8.77 -34.80
CA VAL A 299 -20.84 8.30 -35.64
C VAL A 299 -20.80 8.95 -37.02
N ALA A 300 -20.59 10.27 -37.10
CA ALA A 300 -20.46 10.97 -38.38
C ALA A 300 -19.29 10.42 -39.22
N GLY A 301 -18.10 10.25 -38.61
CA GLY A 301 -16.95 9.68 -39.30
C GLY A 301 -17.15 8.22 -39.75
N LEU A 302 -17.91 7.43 -39.00
CA LEU A 302 -18.32 6.08 -39.42
C LEU A 302 -19.29 6.13 -40.61
N MET A 303 -20.30 6.99 -40.56
CA MET A 303 -21.27 7.18 -41.66
C MET A 303 -20.57 7.66 -42.94
N ASP A 304 -19.64 8.60 -42.84
CA ASP A 304 -18.87 9.10 -43.97
C ASP A 304 -18.03 7.99 -44.61
N ARG A 305 -17.29 7.21 -43.79
CA ARG A 305 -16.50 6.08 -44.30
C ARG A 305 -17.38 4.97 -44.89
N LEU A 306 -18.57 4.75 -44.36
CA LEU A 306 -19.55 3.81 -44.91
C LEU A 306 -20.28 4.37 -46.15
N GLY A 307 -20.18 5.69 -46.40
CA GLY A 307 -20.96 6.36 -47.43
C GLY A 307 -22.47 6.23 -47.19
N ALA A 308 -22.91 6.24 -45.93
CA ALA A 308 -24.30 6.06 -45.54
C ALA A 308 -25.00 7.40 -45.32
N ARG A 309 -26.24 7.52 -45.79
CA ARG A 309 -27.08 8.72 -45.66
C ARG A 309 -27.97 8.70 -44.42
N SER A 310 -28.11 7.53 -43.80
CA SER A 310 -28.86 7.34 -42.56
C SER A 310 -28.16 6.34 -41.64
N ARG A 311 -28.47 6.37 -40.36
CA ARG A 311 -27.94 5.40 -39.37
C ARG A 311 -28.36 3.97 -39.69
N PHE A 312 -29.58 3.78 -40.19
CA PHE A 312 -30.08 2.47 -40.60
C PHE A 312 -29.24 1.91 -41.77
N GLU A 313 -29.04 2.73 -42.80
CA GLU A 313 -28.17 2.37 -43.93
C GLU A 313 -26.71 2.10 -43.48
N ALA A 314 -26.21 2.89 -42.52
CA ALA A 314 -24.87 2.67 -41.95
C ALA A 314 -24.77 1.30 -41.26
N GLY A 315 -25.81 0.88 -40.54
CA GLY A 315 -25.88 -0.46 -39.94
C GLY A 315 -25.81 -1.58 -40.98
N VAL A 316 -26.60 -1.49 -42.05
CA VAL A 316 -26.57 -2.48 -43.15
C VAL A 316 -25.18 -2.56 -43.79
N LYS A 317 -24.61 -1.41 -44.16
CA LYS A 317 -23.27 -1.36 -44.77
C LYS A 317 -22.16 -1.84 -43.83
N ALA A 318 -22.32 -1.63 -42.52
CA ALA A 318 -21.36 -2.12 -41.54
C ALA A 318 -21.36 -3.66 -41.47
N VAL A 319 -22.51 -4.31 -41.63
CA VAL A 319 -22.60 -5.78 -41.74
C VAL A 319 -21.99 -6.27 -43.05
N GLU A 320 -22.33 -5.64 -44.18
CA GLU A 320 -21.79 -5.99 -45.51
C GLU A 320 -20.26 -5.92 -45.56
N ARG A 321 -19.66 -4.95 -44.85
CA ARG A 321 -18.20 -4.79 -44.75
C ARG A 321 -17.55 -5.61 -43.62
N GLY A 322 -18.33 -6.40 -42.88
CA GLY A 322 -17.81 -7.18 -41.74
C GLY A 322 -17.30 -6.33 -40.57
N TRP A 323 -17.72 -5.06 -40.48
CA TRP A 323 -17.41 -4.18 -39.35
C TRP A 323 -18.24 -4.54 -38.12
N LEU A 324 -19.43 -5.09 -38.36
CA LEU A 324 -20.35 -5.59 -37.36
C LEU A 324 -20.72 -7.04 -37.72
N THR A 325 -20.77 -7.91 -36.72
CA THR A 325 -21.31 -9.27 -36.84
C THR A 325 -22.61 -9.29 -36.04
N VAL A 326 -23.71 -9.62 -36.71
CA VAL A 326 -25.08 -9.66 -36.14
C VAL A 326 -25.58 -11.09 -36.18
#